data_AF-H8LNI4-F1
#
_entry.id   AF-H8LNI4-F1
#
_cell.length_a   1.000
_cell.length_b   1.000
_cell.length_c   1.000
_cell.angle_alpha   90.00
_cell.angle_beta   90.00
_cell.angle_gamma   90.00
#
_symmetry.space_group_name_H-M   'P 1'
#
loop_
_entity.id
_entity.type
_entity.pdbx_description
1 polymer ?
#
loop_
_entity_poly.entity_id
_entity_poly.type
_entity_poly.pdbx_seq_one_letter_code
_entity_poly.pdbx_strand_id
1 'polypeptide(L)'
;MAVYAKLRGVIFLAIADFILLPDKKDWRSNHRLLDTKTYENNLQDFYFIFLELEKFNKELDQLENLQEKWAYFFKHAHESTLEEMENLIGHDFIIKKAFYALDQASWSEKELNTYEKMIKTEMDNLAVKEQKIMDTEAKGEARGEAKQKISIAKKMLAKNKPLDKIIDFTGLTEKEIEQLK
;
A
#
# COMPACT_ATOMS: atom_id res chain seq x y z
N MET A 1 -40.97 -17.09 9.72
CA MET A 1 -39.92 -16.39 10.49
C MET A 1 -39.43 -15.22 9.66
N ALA A 2 -39.54 -14.01 10.19
CA ALA A 2 -39.45 -12.77 9.41
C ALA A 2 -38.02 -12.46 8.92
N VAL A 3 -37.97 -11.81 7.76
CA VAL A 3 -36.83 -11.41 6.91
C VAL A 3 -35.79 -10.50 7.60
N TYR A 4 -35.95 -10.18 8.89
CA TYR A 4 -35.07 -9.29 9.66
C TYR A 4 -33.69 -9.90 10.02
N ALA A 5 -33.49 -11.21 9.87
CA ALA A 5 -32.22 -11.88 10.21
C ALA A 5 -31.03 -11.53 9.28
N LYS A 6 -31.19 -10.64 8.30
CA LYS A 6 -30.15 -10.28 7.32
C LYS A 6 -29.78 -8.81 7.27
N LEU A 7 -30.27 -7.98 8.19
CA LEU A 7 -29.82 -6.60 8.22
C LEU A 7 -28.37 -6.56 8.70
N ARG A 8 -27.47 -6.06 7.84
CA ARG A 8 -26.09 -5.75 8.23
C ARG A 8 -26.14 -4.52 9.13
N GLY A 9 -25.33 -4.53 10.18
CA GLY A 9 -25.26 -3.37 11.08
C GLY A 9 -24.93 -2.08 10.36
N VAL A 10 -25.60 -1.03 10.77
CA VAL A 10 -25.48 0.32 10.23
C VAL A 10 -24.83 1.19 11.28
N ILE A 11 -23.61 1.63 10.98
CA ILE A 11 -22.88 2.58 11.80
C ILE A 11 -22.99 3.93 11.12
N PHE A 12 -23.65 4.88 11.78
CA PHE A 12 -23.61 6.27 11.35
C PHE A 12 -22.39 6.93 11.99
N LEU A 13 -21.56 7.58 11.18
CA LEU A 13 -20.42 8.37 11.64
C LEU A 13 -20.62 9.81 11.18
N ALA A 14 -20.82 10.73 12.12
CA ALA A 14 -20.77 12.16 11.87
C ALA A 14 -19.43 12.71 12.34
N ILE A 15 -18.82 13.53 11.49
CA ILE A 15 -17.60 14.28 11.77
C ILE A 15 -17.98 15.74 11.65
N ALA A 16 -17.83 16.51 12.72
CA ALA A 16 -18.25 17.90 12.82
C ALA A 16 -17.10 18.78 13.30
N ASP A 17 -16.88 19.89 12.60
CA ASP A 17 -15.96 20.99 12.96
C ASP A 17 -16.65 22.05 13.84
N PHE A 18 -17.73 21.66 14.53
CA PHE A 18 -18.44 22.51 15.49
C PHE A 18 -19.00 21.65 16.64
N ILE A 19 -19.44 22.32 17.71
CA ILE A 19 -20.06 21.67 18.87
C ILE A 19 -21.55 21.44 18.58
N LEU A 20 -21.92 20.18 18.37
CA LEU A 20 -23.30 19.73 18.17
C LEU A 20 -23.99 19.37 19.50
N LEU A 21 -23.24 18.78 20.44
CA LEU A 21 -23.75 18.26 21.72
C LEU A 21 -23.04 18.98 22.89
N PRO A 22 -23.47 20.18 23.29
CA PRO A 22 -22.75 21.01 24.26
C PRO A 22 -22.57 20.34 25.64
N ASP A 23 -23.51 19.49 26.05
CA ASP A 23 -23.45 18.80 27.34
C ASP A 23 -22.43 17.64 27.38
N LYS A 24 -21.91 17.21 26.23
CA LYS A 24 -20.91 16.14 26.12
C LYS A 24 -19.52 16.76 26.06
N LYS A 25 -18.65 16.42 27.02
CA LYS A 25 -17.28 16.94 27.07
C LYS A 25 -16.32 16.24 26.10
N ASP A 26 -16.51 14.94 25.91
CA ASP A 26 -15.63 14.16 25.04
C ASP A 26 -15.85 14.50 23.55
N TRP A 27 -14.77 14.51 22.79
CA TRP A 27 -14.77 14.72 21.35
C TRP A 27 -15.42 13.58 20.57
N ARG A 28 -15.48 12.38 21.15
CA ARG A 28 -16.16 11.22 20.57
C ARG A 28 -17.32 10.82 21.46
N SER A 29 -18.52 10.75 20.89
CA SER A 29 -19.70 10.23 21.59
C SER A 29 -20.36 9.11 20.80
N ASN A 30 -20.73 8.02 21.49
CA ASN A 30 -21.43 6.88 20.92
C ASN A 30 -22.87 6.86 21.44
N HIS A 31 -23.83 6.77 20.54
CA HIS A 31 -25.27 6.81 20.85
C HIS A 31 -25.94 5.57 20.30
N ARG A 32 -26.78 4.95 21.13
CA ARG A 32 -27.52 3.72 20.83
C ARG A 32 -29.01 4.01 20.89
N LEU A 33 -29.77 3.29 20.07
CA LEU A 33 -31.23 3.36 20.11
C LEU A 33 -31.75 2.46 21.22
N LEU A 34 -32.61 3.00 22.07
CA LEU A 34 -33.28 2.28 23.14
C LEU A 34 -34.79 2.28 22.89
N ASP A 35 -35.46 1.19 23.24
CA ASP A 35 -36.91 1.16 23.31
C ASP A 35 -37.42 2.21 24.31
N THR A 36 -38.48 2.93 23.96
CA THR A 36 -38.93 4.09 24.73
C THR A 36 -39.66 3.74 26.02
N LYS A 37 -40.13 2.50 26.17
CA LYS A 37 -40.86 2.04 27.37
C LYS A 37 -39.96 1.25 28.31
N THR A 38 -39.16 0.35 27.76
CA THR A 38 -38.33 -0.61 28.50
C THR A 38 -36.89 -0.18 28.64
N TYR A 39 -36.45 0.78 27.81
CA TYR A 39 -35.05 1.19 27.67
C TYR A 39 -34.11 0.06 27.22
N GLU A 40 -34.67 -1.03 26.67
CA GLU A 40 -33.89 -2.12 26.11
C GLU A 40 -33.24 -1.71 24.78
N ASN A 41 -32.04 -2.22 24.54
CA ASN A 41 -31.36 -2.07 23.25
C ASN A 41 -31.58 -3.34 22.41
N ASN A 42 -32.74 -3.42 21.75
CA ASN A 42 -33.04 -4.54 20.85
C ASN A 42 -32.43 -4.35 19.45
N LEU A 43 -32.03 -3.11 19.09
CA LEU A 43 -31.44 -2.75 17.79
C LEU A 43 -29.92 -2.50 17.91
N GLN A 44 -29.19 -3.51 18.40
CA GLN A 44 -27.77 -3.37 18.76
C GLN A 44 -26.85 -3.04 17.58
N ASP A 45 -27.27 -3.43 16.39
CA ASP A 45 -26.53 -3.24 15.14
C ASP A 45 -26.72 -1.83 14.54
N PHE A 46 -27.49 -0.96 15.20
CA PHE A 46 -27.70 0.43 14.82
C PHE A 46 -27.18 1.37 15.90
N TYR A 47 -26.08 2.06 15.61
CA TYR A 47 -25.57 3.09 16.51
C TYR A 47 -24.89 4.21 15.75
N PHE A 48 -24.84 5.36 16.43
CA PHE A 48 -24.38 6.63 15.90
C PHE A 48 -23.11 7.04 16.65
N ILE A 49 -22.08 7.42 15.91
CA ILE A 49 -20.85 7.96 16.45
C ILE A 49 -20.76 9.41 15.97
N PHE A 50 -20.54 10.33 16.89
CA PHE A 50 -20.25 11.73 16.59
C PHE A 50 -18.82 12.03 17.02
N LEU A 51 -18.04 12.56 16.08
CA LEU A 51 -16.72 13.12 16.30
C LEU A 51 -16.85 14.65 16.20
N GLU A 52 -16.80 15.35 17.32
CA GLU A 52 -16.86 16.80 17.43
C GLU A 52 -15.42 17.34 17.58
N LEU A 53 -14.83 17.74 16.45
CA LEU A 53 -13.40 18.07 16.32
C LEU A 53 -13.00 19.30 17.14
N GLU A 54 -13.91 20.24 17.39
CA GLU A 54 -13.67 21.40 18.28
C GLU A 54 -13.28 20.97 19.71
N LYS A 55 -13.76 19.80 20.17
CA LYS A 55 -13.45 19.27 21.49
C LYS A 55 -12.15 18.44 21.49
N PHE A 56 -11.61 18.13 20.33
CA PHE A 56 -10.37 17.37 20.18
C PHE A 56 -9.17 18.31 20.22
N ASN A 57 -8.44 18.30 21.34
CA ASN A 57 -7.34 19.25 21.59
C ASN A 57 -6.00 18.55 21.88
N LYS A 58 -5.86 17.29 21.44
CA LYS A 58 -4.60 16.56 21.57
C LYS A 58 -3.65 17.01 20.47
N GLU A 59 -2.41 17.25 20.85
CA GLU A 59 -1.29 17.47 19.93
C GLU A 59 -0.77 16.14 19.38
N LEU A 60 0.06 16.20 18.34
CA LEU A 60 0.57 15.03 17.61
C LEU A 60 1.28 14.00 18.52
N ASP A 61 2.10 14.47 19.44
CA ASP A 61 2.86 13.65 20.39
C ASP A 61 1.99 13.02 21.48
N GLN A 62 0.74 13.47 21.60
CA GLN A 62 -0.26 12.99 22.55
C GLN A 62 -1.23 11.97 21.94
N LEU A 63 -1.08 11.65 20.65
CA LEU A 63 -1.95 10.71 19.95
C LEU A 63 -1.59 9.26 20.31
N GLU A 64 -2.52 8.57 20.93
CA GLU A 64 -2.30 7.23 21.47
C GLU A 64 -2.77 6.12 20.52
N ASN A 65 -3.72 6.42 19.62
CA ASN A 65 -4.38 5.42 18.79
C ASN A 65 -4.81 5.94 17.42
N LEU A 66 -5.21 5.02 16.55
CA LEU A 66 -5.60 5.32 15.16
C LEU A 66 -6.80 6.27 15.07
N GLN A 67 -7.76 6.19 15.98
CA GLN A 67 -8.95 7.07 15.94
C GLN A 67 -8.56 8.51 16.23
N GLU A 68 -7.65 8.72 17.18
CA GLU A 68 -7.11 10.05 17.49
C GLU A 68 -6.28 10.60 16.33
N LYS A 69 -5.51 9.76 15.63
CA LYS A 69 -4.82 10.16 14.40
C LYS A 69 -5.79 10.63 13.31
N TRP A 70 -6.91 9.92 13.12
CA TRP A 70 -7.96 10.36 12.19
C TRP A 70 -8.63 11.66 12.64
N ALA A 71 -8.93 11.81 13.93
CA ALA A 71 -9.53 13.03 14.46
C ALA A 71 -8.60 14.24 14.26
N TYR A 72 -7.32 14.08 14.60
CA TYR A 72 -6.28 15.08 14.35
C TYR A 72 -6.21 15.43 12.87
N PHE A 73 -6.13 14.40 12.02
CA PHE A 73 -6.11 14.55 10.56
C PHE A 73 -7.30 15.39 10.07
N PHE A 74 -8.54 15.02 10.41
CA PHE A 74 -9.72 15.74 9.94
C PHE A 74 -9.77 17.19 10.45
N LYS A 75 -9.27 17.44 11.66
CA LYS A 75 -9.21 18.80 12.23
C LYS A 75 -8.23 19.70 11.47
N HIS A 76 -7.05 19.19 11.15
CA HIS A 76 -5.95 19.99 10.59
C HIS A 76 -5.74 19.82 9.07
N ALA A 77 -6.54 18.98 8.39
CA ALA A 77 -6.39 18.69 6.97
C ALA A 77 -6.46 19.94 6.07
N HIS A 78 -7.13 20.99 6.50
CA HIS A 78 -7.26 22.25 5.74
C HIS A 78 -6.08 23.22 5.97
N GLU A 79 -5.29 23.01 7.02
CA GLU A 79 -4.18 23.90 7.42
C GLU A 79 -2.81 23.30 7.09
N SER A 80 -2.75 21.98 6.90
CA SER A 80 -1.48 21.25 6.82
C SER A 80 -1.04 21.05 5.36
N THR A 81 0.23 21.35 5.07
CA THR A 81 0.84 20.95 3.79
C THR A 81 1.16 19.45 3.77
N LEU A 82 1.32 18.87 2.56
CA LEU A 82 1.67 17.46 2.39
C LEU A 82 2.97 17.07 3.12
N GLU A 83 3.95 17.96 3.14
CA GLU A 83 5.24 17.74 3.80
C GLU A 83 5.13 17.78 5.34
N GLU A 84 4.29 18.68 5.88
CA GLU A 84 3.99 18.73 7.31
C GLU A 84 3.18 17.51 7.73
N MET A 85 2.20 17.07 6.92
CA MET A 85 1.39 15.90 7.20
C MET A 85 2.16 14.58 7.10
N GLU A 86 3.07 14.44 6.13
CA GLU A 86 3.95 13.27 6.01
C GLU A 86 4.88 13.11 7.21
N ASN A 87 5.40 14.22 7.73
CA ASN A 87 6.17 14.24 8.97
C ASN A 87 5.28 13.96 10.21
N LEU A 88 4.02 14.43 10.20
CA LEU A 88 3.06 14.25 11.30
C LEU A 88 2.54 12.80 11.44
N ILE A 89 2.05 12.23 10.36
CA ILE A 89 1.33 10.94 10.35
C ILE A 89 2.31 9.76 10.46
N GLY A 90 3.57 10.00 10.11
CA GLY A 90 4.61 8.97 10.03
C GLY A 90 4.37 8.04 8.85
N HIS A 91 4.60 6.74 9.06
CA HIS A 91 4.52 5.72 7.99
C HIS A 91 3.11 5.11 7.84
N ASP A 92 2.06 5.70 8.41
CA ASP A 92 0.71 5.15 8.29
C ASP A 92 0.19 5.34 6.86
N PHE A 93 0.33 4.28 6.07
CA PHE A 93 -0.02 4.25 4.65
C PHE A 93 -1.49 4.60 4.39
N ILE A 94 -2.40 4.29 5.32
CA ILE A 94 -3.84 4.49 5.09
C ILE A 94 -4.19 5.97 5.25
N ILE A 95 -3.72 6.62 6.31
CA ILE A 95 -3.96 8.06 6.51
C ILE A 95 -3.25 8.86 5.41
N LYS A 96 -2.02 8.47 5.03
CA LYS A 96 -1.31 9.06 3.89
C LYS A 96 -2.14 9.00 2.60
N LYS A 97 -2.75 7.86 2.30
CA LYS A 97 -3.62 7.70 1.13
C LYS A 97 -4.86 8.60 1.18
N ALA A 98 -5.48 8.75 2.34
CA ALA A 98 -6.63 9.63 2.51
C ALA A 98 -6.26 11.12 2.37
N PHE A 99 -5.07 11.51 2.81
CA PHE A 99 -4.57 12.87 2.56
C PHE A 99 -4.46 13.17 1.08
N TYR A 100 -3.76 12.31 0.32
CA TYR A 100 -3.64 12.51 -1.13
C TYR A 100 -5.00 12.59 -1.81
N ALA A 101 -5.99 11.82 -1.35
CA ALA A 101 -7.34 11.89 -1.90
C ALA A 101 -8.04 13.23 -1.61
N LEU A 102 -7.87 13.81 -0.41
CA LEU A 102 -8.41 15.13 -0.08
C LEU A 102 -7.68 16.26 -0.82
N ASP A 103 -6.35 16.20 -0.86
CA ASP A 103 -5.49 17.17 -1.55
C ASP A 103 -5.82 17.22 -3.05
N GLN A 104 -5.95 16.05 -3.69
CA GLN A 104 -6.41 15.93 -5.08
C GLN A 104 -7.78 16.57 -5.34
N ALA A 105 -8.70 16.49 -4.36
CA ALA A 105 -10.02 17.10 -4.49
C ALA A 105 -9.99 18.63 -4.40
N SER A 106 -8.95 19.20 -3.78
CA SER A 106 -8.74 20.66 -3.66
C SER A 106 -7.93 21.28 -4.80
N TRP A 107 -7.34 20.48 -5.69
CA TRP A 107 -6.44 20.96 -6.73
C TRP A 107 -7.13 21.60 -7.92
N SER A 108 -6.47 22.63 -8.46
CA SER A 108 -6.74 23.09 -9.82
C SER A 108 -6.28 22.04 -10.84
N GLU A 109 -6.86 22.07 -12.03
CA GLU A 109 -6.49 21.16 -13.13
C GLU A 109 -4.98 21.15 -13.42
N LYS A 110 -4.29 22.28 -13.20
CA LYS A 110 -2.84 22.41 -13.39
C LYS A 110 -2.03 21.67 -12.32
N GLU A 111 -2.47 21.72 -11.06
CA GLU A 111 -1.83 21.01 -9.95
C GLU A 111 -2.04 19.50 -10.09
N LEU A 112 -3.26 19.09 -10.46
CA LEU A 112 -3.58 17.69 -10.74
C LEU A 112 -2.72 17.10 -11.86
N ASN A 113 -2.60 17.81 -12.99
CA ASN A 113 -1.72 17.41 -14.09
C ASN A 113 -0.23 17.32 -13.67
N THR A 114 0.21 18.20 -12.77
CA THR A 114 1.60 18.19 -12.29
C THR A 114 1.87 16.96 -11.42
N TYR A 115 0.95 16.63 -10.52
CA TYR A 115 1.06 15.45 -9.67
C TYR A 115 0.95 14.13 -10.45
N GLU A 116 -0.02 14.01 -11.36
CA GLU A 116 -0.14 12.82 -12.23
C GLU A 116 1.16 12.58 -13.01
N LYS A 117 1.83 13.65 -13.44
CA LYS A 117 3.14 13.57 -14.09
C LYS A 117 4.24 13.09 -13.13
N MET A 118 4.22 13.48 -11.86
CA MET A 118 5.17 12.98 -10.85
C MET A 118 4.96 11.48 -10.59
N ILE A 119 3.72 11.05 -10.36
CA ILE A 119 3.36 9.63 -10.18
C ILE A 119 3.76 8.81 -11.40
N LYS A 120 3.47 9.31 -12.61
CA LYS A 120 3.89 8.67 -13.85
C LYS A 120 5.40 8.53 -13.93
N THR A 121 6.15 9.56 -13.55
CA THR A 121 7.62 9.54 -13.56
C THR A 121 8.17 8.49 -12.58
N GLU A 122 7.58 8.37 -11.38
CA GLU A 122 7.97 7.35 -10.41
C GLU A 122 7.69 5.94 -10.93
N MET A 123 6.51 5.72 -11.51
CA MET A 123 6.14 4.45 -12.14
C MET A 123 7.06 4.09 -13.32
N ASP A 124 7.38 5.06 -14.18
CA ASP A 124 8.32 4.87 -15.29
C ASP A 124 9.72 4.47 -14.76
N ASN A 125 10.19 5.09 -13.68
CA ASN A 125 11.46 4.75 -13.04
C ASN A 125 11.46 3.34 -12.43
N LEU A 126 10.36 2.93 -11.78
CA LEU A 126 10.18 1.58 -11.25
C LEU A 126 10.20 0.55 -12.37
N ALA A 127 9.46 0.79 -13.46
CA ALA A 127 9.43 -0.09 -14.62
C ALA A 127 10.81 -0.25 -15.26
N VAL A 128 11.58 0.84 -15.40
CA VAL A 128 12.98 0.79 -15.87
C VAL A 128 13.86 -0.04 -14.94
N LYS A 129 13.69 0.10 -13.62
CA LYS A 129 14.45 -0.68 -12.63
C LYS A 129 14.11 -2.17 -12.70
N GLU A 130 12.83 -2.52 -12.79
CA GLU A 130 12.37 -3.91 -12.94
C GLU A 130 12.89 -4.53 -14.24
N GLN A 131 12.77 -3.82 -15.37
CA GLN A 131 13.31 -4.29 -16.64
C GLN A 131 14.82 -4.55 -16.54
N LYS A 132 15.56 -3.67 -15.87
CA LYS A 132 17.00 -3.85 -15.67
C LYS A 132 17.32 -5.08 -14.83
N ILE A 133 16.51 -5.38 -13.80
CA ILE A 133 16.64 -6.59 -12.98
C ILE A 133 16.40 -7.82 -13.86
N MET A 134 15.30 -7.87 -14.60
CA MET A 134 14.99 -8.99 -15.50
C MET A 134 16.12 -9.22 -16.53
N ASP A 135 16.61 -8.14 -17.15
CA ASP A 135 17.72 -8.22 -18.11
C ASP A 135 19.01 -8.76 -17.46
N THR A 136 19.28 -8.37 -16.21
CA THR A 136 20.44 -8.89 -15.48
C THR A 136 20.30 -10.35 -15.09
N GLU A 137 19.10 -10.79 -14.69
CA GLU A 137 18.81 -12.18 -14.37
C GLU A 137 18.92 -13.06 -15.62
N ALA A 138 18.28 -12.66 -16.73
CA ALA A 138 18.36 -13.38 -18.00
C ALA A 138 19.80 -13.50 -18.52
N LYS A 139 20.60 -12.43 -18.42
CA LYS A 139 22.04 -12.48 -18.76
C LYS A 139 22.81 -13.39 -17.80
N GLY A 140 22.44 -13.41 -16.53
CA GLY A 140 23.04 -14.27 -15.50
C GLY A 140 22.79 -15.75 -15.80
N GLU A 141 21.54 -16.10 -16.11
CA GLU A 141 21.11 -17.46 -16.48
C GLU A 141 21.82 -17.93 -17.75
N ALA A 142 21.78 -17.15 -18.83
CA ALA A 142 22.46 -17.48 -20.09
C ALA A 142 23.98 -17.69 -19.90
N ARG A 143 24.64 -16.87 -19.07
CA ARG A 143 26.05 -17.05 -18.70
C ARG A 143 26.27 -18.31 -17.87
N GLY A 144 25.35 -18.65 -16.98
CA GLY A 144 25.38 -19.88 -16.17
C GLY A 144 25.30 -21.12 -17.05
N GLU A 145 24.33 -21.17 -17.96
CA GLU A 145 24.17 -22.26 -18.92
C GLU A 145 25.40 -22.44 -19.80
N ALA A 146 25.94 -21.34 -20.35
CA ALA A 146 27.16 -21.39 -21.16
C ALA A 146 28.36 -21.94 -20.38
N LYS A 147 28.56 -21.48 -19.13
CA LYS A 147 29.61 -22.01 -18.24
C LYS A 147 29.41 -23.48 -17.91
N GLN A 148 28.17 -23.92 -17.72
CA GLN A 148 27.85 -25.32 -17.46
C GLN A 148 28.16 -26.20 -18.68
N LYS A 149 27.75 -25.79 -19.88
CA LYS A 149 28.08 -26.48 -21.15
C LYS A 149 29.59 -26.66 -21.32
N ILE A 150 30.36 -25.58 -21.09
CA ILE A 150 31.83 -25.62 -21.14
C ILE A 150 32.42 -26.56 -20.07
N SER A 151 31.91 -26.51 -18.83
CA SER A 151 32.38 -27.37 -17.74
C SER A 151 32.13 -28.85 -18.02
N ILE A 152 30.97 -29.19 -18.59
CA ILE A 152 30.63 -30.55 -19.02
C ILE A 152 31.58 -30.99 -20.15
N ALA A 153 31.76 -30.15 -21.18
CA ALA A 153 32.67 -30.45 -22.29
C ALA A 153 34.11 -30.74 -21.81
N LYS A 154 34.66 -29.89 -20.92
CA LYS A 154 35.99 -30.11 -20.33
C LYS A 154 36.09 -31.42 -19.56
N LYS A 155 35.08 -31.76 -18.76
CA LYS A 155 35.03 -33.04 -18.03
C LYS A 155 34.96 -34.25 -18.96
N MET A 156 34.26 -34.13 -20.09
CA MET A 156 34.15 -35.19 -21.10
C MET A 156 35.44 -35.35 -21.91
N LEU A 157 36.10 -34.25 -22.28
CA LEU A 157 37.43 -34.24 -22.91
C LEU A 157 38.47 -34.90 -22.01
N ALA A 158 38.51 -34.55 -20.72
CA ALA A 158 39.41 -35.17 -19.75
C ALA A 158 39.20 -36.69 -19.57
N LYS A 159 38.02 -37.20 -19.95
CA LYS A 159 37.68 -38.63 -19.95
C LYS A 159 37.80 -39.28 -21.33
N ASN A 160 38.45 -38.61 -22.30
CA ASN A 160 38.61 -39.04 -23.68
C ASN A 160 37.31 -39.48 -24.35
N LYS A 161 36.21 -38.77 -24.08
CA LYS A 161 34.93 -39.06 -24.75
C LYS A 161 34.99 -38.64 -26.23
N PRO A 162 34.34 -39.41 -27.13
CA PRO A 162 34.24 -39.08 -28.54
C PRO A 162 33.64 -37.69 -28.79
N LEU A 163 34.15 -36.99 -29.81
CA LEU A 163 33.77 -35.62 -30.14
C LEU A 163 32.29 -35.48 -30.50
N ASP A 164 31.74 -36.44 -31.25
CA ASP A 164 30.31 -36.52 -31.60
C ASP A 164 29.42 -36.55 -30.36
N LYS A 165 29.83 -37.28 -29.31
CA LYS A 165 29.11 -37.32 -28.03
C LYS A 165 29.21 -36.01 -27.27
N ILE A 166 30.35 -35.33 -27.30
CA ILE A 166 30.50 -34.04 -26.61
C ILE A 166 29.59 -32.98 -27.25
N ILE A 167 29.51 -32.96 -28.58
CA ILE A 167 28.61 -32.09 -29.34
C ILE A 167 27.15 -32.37 -28.95
N ASP A 168 26.73 -33.64 -28.97
CA ASP A 168 25.37 -34.07 -28.65
C ASP A 168 24.93 -33.66 -27.22
N PHE A 169 25.79 -33.89 -26.21
CA PHE A 169 25.44 -33.62 -24.81
C PHE A 169 25.54 -32.14 -24.40
N THR A 170 26.34 -31.32 -25.08
CA THR A 170 26.59 -29.92 -24.68
C THR A 170 25.96 -28.91 -25.63
N GLY A 171 25.63 -29.32 -26.85
CA GLY A 171 25.18 -28.44 -27.93
C GLY A 171 26.26 -27.46 -28.42
N LEU A 172 27.53 -27.66 -28.04
CA LEU A 172 28.66 -26.86 -28.52
C LEU A 172 29.09 -27.35 -29.91
N THR A 173 29.54 -26.42 -30.74
CA THR A 173 30.10 -26.73 -32.06
C THR A 173 31.50 -27.34 -31.94
N GLU A 174 31.93 -28.04 -32.98
CA GLU A 174 33.28 -28.62 -33.06
C GLU A 174 34.37 -27.56 -32.82
N LYS A 175 34.25 -26.38 -33.45
CA LYS A 175 35.18 -25.26 -33.25
C LYS A 175 35.25 -24.78 -31.80
N GLU A 176 34.10 -24.70 -31.12
CA GLU A 176 34.06 -24.30 -29.71
C GLU A 176 34.71 -25.37 -28.81
N ILE A 177 34.53 -26.65 -29.12
CA ILE A 177 35.16 -27.75 -28.36
C ILE A 177 36.66 -27.80 -28.60
N GLU A 178 37.13 -27.53 -29.82
CA GLU A 178 38.56 -27.46 -30.13
C GLU A 178 39.28 -26.35 -29.37
N GLN A 179 38.61 -25.19 -29.15
CA GLN A 179 39.14 -24.10 -28.34
C GLN A 179 39.23 -24.42 -26.84
N LEU A 180 38.62 -25.52 -26.38
CA LEU A 180 38.65 -25.97 -24.98
C LEU A 180 39.72 -27.03 -24.69
N LYS A 181 40.39 -27.56 -25.72
CA LYS A 181 41.51 -28.50 -25.60
C LYS A 181 42.79 -27.77 -25.22
#